data_AF-A0A6P4I9G6-F1
#
_entry.id   AF-A0A6P4I9G6-F1
#
_cell.length_a   1.000
_cell.length_b   1.000
_cell.length_c   1.000
_cell.angle_alpha   90.00
_cell.angle_beta   90.00
_cell.angle_gamma   90.00
#
_symmetry.space_group_name_H-M   'P 1'
#
loop_
_entity.id
_entity.type
_entity.pdbx_description
1 polymer ?
#
loop_
_entity_poly.entity_id
_entity_poly.type
_entity_poly.pdbx_seq_one_letter_code
_entity_poly.pdbx_strand_id
1 'polypeptide(L)'
;MFTLSRWTWPRWIPTLMPYFVMLNYFMDLLYSLVHFSHLGKQRAVVMNVTNVFGYIYTVFDMFLILVSLILTLGTRIEESGVILLLIGRVIHRLLLSIWSMLLYYLFSECQDMGCLLMLLATKAKMHAEKGCPKMEVSSYHLLLLGARLCLCCMFLIWMDEDLNVIFNILSLLLFISIGLGFYCKVCSYLTLLVLMYHDIFSNHWSMLFGWNDYFLSMNYFAMFFGKIGAFLMLSELGAGKWSMDSYLGLNDYERDQKGGYKIIKEQATA
;
A
#
# COMPACT_ATOMS: atom_id res chain seq x y z
N MET A 1 -6.73 22.16 23.68
CA MET A 1 -5.96 21.24 22.82
C MET A 1 -6.96 20.31 22.14
N PHE A 2 -7.32 20.58 20.88
CA PHE A 2 -8.36 19.81 20.17
C PHE A 2 -7.84 18.39 19.91
N THR A 3 -8.49 17.38 20.49
CA THR A 3 -8.15 15.97 20.26
C THR A 3 -8.75 15.50 18.93
N LEU A 4 -8.15 15.96 17.82
CA LEU A 4 -8.42 15.46 16.47
C LEU A 4 -8.10 13.95 16.31
N SER A 5 -7.51 13.29 17.31
CA SER A 5 -7.23 11.85 17.28
C SER A 5 -8.51 10.98 17.34
N ARG A 6 -9.64 11.54 17.77
CA ARG A 6 -10.88 10.79 18.04
C ARG A 6 -11.87 10.69 16.87
N TRP A 7 -11.40 10.87 15.64
CA TRP A 7 -12.22 10.58 14.47
C TRP A 7 -12.20 9.07 14.20
N THR A 8 -13.31 8.40 14.48
CA THR A 8 -13.53 6.98 14.15
C THR A 8 -14.41 6.91 12.91
N TRP A 9 -13.95 6.19 11.89
CA TRP A 9 -14.74 6.02 10.68
C TRP A 9 -15.98 5.14 10.94
N PRO A 10 -17.07 5.33 10.17
CA PRO A 10 -18.09 4.32 10.00
C PRO A 10 -17.47 2.94 9.77
N ARG A 11 -17.94 1.91 10.47
CA ARG A 11 -17.38 0.53 10.47
C ARG A 11 -17.15 -0.08 9.08
N TRP A 12 -17.83 0.42 8.05
CA TRP A 12 -17.79 -0.14 6.70
C TRP A 12 -16.56 0.35 5.93
N ILE A 13 -16.06 1.54 6.24
CA ILE A 13 -14.91 2.15 5.57
C ILE A 13 -13.62 1.35 5.80
N PRO A 14 -13.22 0.95 7.02
CA PRO A 14 -12.04 0.09 7.21
C PRO A 14 -12.21 -1.30 6.56
N THR A 15 -13.44 -1.76 6.36
CA THR A 15 -13.72 -3.00 5.64
C THR A 15 -13.48 -2.84 4.12
N LEU A 16 -13.66 -1.64 3.57
CA LEU A 16 -13.49 -1.34 2.14
C LEU A 16 -12.03 -1.07 1.75
N MET A 17 -11.21 -0.50 2.64
CA MET A 17 -9.81 -0.11 2.32
C MET A 17 -8.97 -1.24 1.72
N PRO A 18 -9.00 -2.48 2.24
CA PRO A 18 -8.26 -3.61 1.66
C PRO A 18 -8.61 -3.88 0.19
N TYR A 19 -9.88 -3.69 -0.18
CA TYR A 19 -10.35 -3.92 -1.54
C TYR A 19 -9.82 -2.89 -2.54
N PHE A 20 -9.53 -1.66 -2.08
CA PHE A 20 -8.91 -0.66 -2.95
C PHE A 20 -7.49 -1.05 -3.37
N VAL A 21 -6.70 -1.63 -2.45
CA VAL A 21 -5.37 -2.16 -2.80
C VAL A 21 -5.51 -3.39 -3.70
N MET A 22 -6.47 -4.27 -3.43
CA MET A 22 -6.70 -5.46 -4.26
C MET A 22 -7.20 -5.14 -5.67
N LEU A 23 -7.96 -4.05 -5.83
CA LEU A 23 -8.43 -3.58 -7.13
C LEU A 23 -7.27 -3.26 -8.07
N ASN A 24 -6.15 -2.75 -7.54
CA ASN A 24 -4.94 -2.51 -8.32
C ASN A 24 -4.43 -3.79 -8.99
N TYR A 25 -4.27 -4.87 -8.21
CA TYR A 25 -3.81 -6.17 -8.72
C TYR A 25 -4.80 -6.84 -9.67
N PHE A 26 -6.10 -6.66 -9.44
CA PHE A 26 -7.12 -7.14 -10.35
C PHE A 26 -7.05 -6.43 -11.70
N MET A 27 -6.86 -5.10 -11.70
CA MET A 27 -6.69 -4.33 -12.93
C MET A 27 -5.37 -4.62 -13.64
N ASP A 28 -4.27 -4.83 -12.90
CA ASP A 28 -3.00 -5.29 -13.47
C ASP A 28 -3.14 -6.64 -14.19
N LEU A 29 -3.91 -7.58 -13.61
CA LEU A 29 -4.21 -8.86 -14.25
C LEU A 29 -5.02 -8.68 -15.54
N LEU A 30 -6.10 -7.87 -15.50
CA LEU A 30 -6.91 -7.59 -16.69
C LEU A 30 -6.10 -6.89 -17.78
N TYR A 31 -5.30 -5.89 -17.42
CA TYR A 31 -4.41 -5.20 -18.35
C TYR A 31 -3.40 -6.18 -18.98
N SER A 32 -2.84 -7.09 -18.17
CA SER A 32 -1.90 -8.11 -18.64
C SER A 32 -2.53 -9.11 -19.61
N LEU A 33 -3.80 -9.46 -19.41
CA LEU A 33 -4.54 -10.34 -20.31
C LEU A 33 -4.82 -9.67 -21.67
N VAL A 34 -5.23 -8.40 -21.66
CA VAL A 34 -5.53 -7.66 -22.90
C VAL A 34 -4.26 -7.33 -23.69
N HIS A 35 -3.19 -6.92 -23.00
CA HIS A 35 -1.94 -6.46 -23.61
C HIS A 35 -0.81 -7.50 -23.56
N PHE A 36 -1.14 -8.78 -23.47
CA PHE A 36 -0.18 -9.88 -23.31
C PHE A 36 0.98 -9.83 -24.33
N SER A 37 0.64 -9.61 -25.61
CA SER A 37 1.62 -9.57 -26.70
C SER A 37 2.65 -8.45 -26.53
N HIS A 38 2.18 -7.27 -26.09
CA HIS A 38 3.01 -6.08 -25.89
C HIS A 38 3.88 -6.24 -24.64
N LEU A 39 3.29 -6.65 -23.51
CA LEU A 39 3.99 -6.84 -22.24
C LEU A 39 5.08 -7.90 -22.33
N GLY A 40 4.82 -9.02 -23.02
CA GLY A 40 5.83 -10.07 -23.22
C GLY A 40 7.05 -9.58 -23.99
N LYS A 41 6.86 -8.76 -25.05
CA LYS A 41 7.97 -8.14 -25.79
C LYS A 41 8.71 -7.12 -24.94
N GLN A 42 8.00 -6.25 -24.24
CA GLN A 42 8.61 -5.24 -23.38
C GLN A 42 9.48 -5.89 -22.29
N ARG A 43 8.96 -6.92 -21.62
CA ARG A 43 9.71 -7.65 -20.58
C ARG A 43 10.91 -8.40 -21.16
N ALA A 44 10.80 -8.99 -22.35
CA ALA A 44 11.94 -9.61 -23.03
C ALA A 44 13.06 -8.60 -23.33
N VAL A 45 12.69 -7.41 -23.83
CA VAL A 45 13.64 -6.32 -24.10
C VAL A 45 14.31 -5.85 -22.82
N VAL A 46 13.55 -5.61 -21.75
CA VAL A 46 14.11 -5.13 -20.47
C VAL A 46 15.03 -6.16 -19.83
N MET A 47 14.68 -7.44 -19.90
CA MET A 47 15.53 -8.52 -19.39
C MET A 47 16.69 -8.87 -20.33
N ASN A 48 16.75 -8.26 -21.52
CA ASN A 48 17.72 -8.57 -22.58
C ASN A 48 17.78 -10.08 -22.91
N VAL A 49 16.60 -10.70 -23.06
CA VAL A 49 16.42 -12.13 -23.33
C VAL A 49 15.57 -12.34 -24.58
N THR A 50 15.49 -13.59 -25.04
CA THR A 50 14.62 -13.94 -26.17
C THR A 50 13.14 -13.64 -25.85
N ASN A 51 12.37 -13.25 -26.88
CA ASN A 51 10.94 -12.94 -26.75
C ASN A 51 10.15 -14.06 -26.07
N VAL A 52 10.53 -15.33 -26.30
CA VAL A 52 9.89 -16.50 -25.69
C VAL A 52 9.98 -16.45 -24.17
N PHE A 53 11.14 -16.08 -23.62
CA PHE A 53 11.31 -15.97 -22.18
C PHE A 53 10.45 -14.85 -21.58
N GLY A 54 10.33 -13.71 -22.27
CA GLY A 54 9.44 -12.62 -21.86
C GLY A 54 7.97 -13.06 -21.79
N TYR A 55 7.49 -13.85 -22.76
CA TYR A 55 6.13 -14.40 -22.73
C TYR A 55 5.92 -15.40 -21.59
N ILE A 56 6.86 -16.33 -21.39
CA ILE A 56 6.80 -17.31 -20.29
C ILE A 56 6.70 -16.58 -18.94
N TYR A 57 7.53 -15.55 -18.76
CA TYR A 57 7.54 -14.75 -17.55
C TYR A 57 6.21 -13.99 -17.35
N THR A 58 5.64 -13.40 -18.41
CA THR A 58 4.31 -12.76 -18.32
C THR A 58 3.22 -13.74 -17.93
N VAL A 59 3.23 -14.96 -18.45
CA VAL A 59 2.28 -16.01 -18.06
C VAL A 59 2.44 -16.38 -16.58
N PHE A 60 3.68 -16.60 -16.13
CA PHE A 60 3.97 -16.91 -14.74
C PHE A 60 3.48 -15.81 -13.79
N ASP A 61 3.76 -14.54 -14.12
CA ASP A 61 3.35 -13.37 -13.33
C ASP A 61 1.82 -13.24 -13.25
N MET A 62 1.11 -13.42 -14.37
CA MET A 62 -0.36 -13.45 -14.37
C MET A 62 -0.93 -14.56 -13.49
N PHE A 63 -0.36 -15.77 -13.54
CA PHE A 63 -0.80 -16.86 -12.67
C PHE A 63 -0.53 -16.56 -11.20
N LEU A 64 0.63 -15.97 -10.88
CA LEU A 64 0.97 -15.60 -9.51
C LEU A 64 -0.02 -14.57 -8.97
N ILE A 65 -0.33 -13.52 -9.73
CA ILE A 65 -1.34 -12.51 -9.36
C ILE A 65 -2.72 -13.17 -9.18
N LEU A 66 -3.16 -13.99 -10.14
CA LEU A 66 -4.46 -14.67 -10.09
C LEU A 66 -4.59 -15.57 -8.84
N VAL A 67 -3.61 -16.45 -8.59
CA VAL A 67 -3.61 -17.34 -7.43
C VAL A 67 -3.63 -16.52 -6.14
N SER A 68 -2.86 -15.44 -6.07
CA SER A 68 -2.82 -14.59 -4.89
C SER A 68 -4.13 -13.84 -4.64
N LEU A 69 -4.80 -13.37 -5.69
CA LEU A 69 -6.13 -12.74 -5.60
C LEU A 69 -7.16 -13.75 -5.08
N ILE A 70 -7.15 -14.98 -5.59
CA ILE A 70 -8.05 -16.05 -5.15
C ILE A 70 -7.79 -16.41 -3.68
N LEU A 71 -6.52 -16.53 -3.28
CA LEU A 71 -6.15 -16.81 -1.88
C LEU A 71 -6.61 -15.68 -0.94
N THR A 72 -6.40 -14.43 -1.35
CA THR A 72 -6.72 -13.26 -0.52
C THR A 72 -8.22 -12.99 -0.40
N LEU A 73 -9.00 -13.22 -1.47
CA LEU A 73 -10.44 -12.93 -1.49
C LEU A 73 -11.31 -14.16 -1.19
N GLY A 74 -10.86 -15.35 -1.59
CA GLY A 74 -11.68 -16.56 -1.60
C GLY A 74 -11.40 -17.54 -0.47
N THR A 75 -10.31 -17.39 0.28
CA THR A 75 -9.92 -18.39 1.30
C THR A 75 -9.75 -17.80 2.69
N ARG A 76 -9.79 -18.65 3.71
CA ARG A 76 -9.51 -18.27 5.11
C ARG A 76 -8.02 -17.98 5.38
N ILE A 77 -7.16 -18.04 4.37
CA ILE A 77 -5.70 -17.88 4.46
C ILE A 77 -5.27 -16.62 3.71
N GLU A 78 -5.92 -15.50 4.05
CA GLU A 78 -5.77 -14.22 3.33
C GLU A 78 -4.32 -13.71 3.36
N GLU A 79 -3.62 -13.91 4.47
CA GLU A 79 -2.22 -13.50 4.68
C GLU A 79 -1.26 -14.15 3.67
N SER A 80 -1.46 -15.44 3.35
CA SER A 80 -0.60 -16.16 2.41
C SER A 80 -0.74 -15.63 0.98
N GLY A 81 -1.93 -15.17 0.59
CA GLY A 81 -2.13 -14.52 -0.71
C GLY A 81 -1.35 -13.20 -0.82
N VAL A 82 -1.39 -12.37 0.23
CA VAL A 82 -0.64 -11.10 0.26
C VAL A 82 0.87 -11.34 0.28
N ILE A 83 1.36 -12.34 1.04
CA ILE A 83 2.77 -12.73 1.04
C ILE A 83 3.21 -13.23 -0.33
N LEU A 84 2.37 -14.01 -1.02
CA LEU A 84 2.67 -14.49 -2.36
C LEU A 84 2.82 -13.32 -3.36
N LEU A 85 1.93 -12.31 -3.30
CA LEU A 85 2.09 -11.07 -4.10
C LEU A 85 3.40 -10.36 -3.80
N LEU A 86 3.75 -10.23 -2.52
CA LEU A 86 4.99 -9.58 -2.10
C LEU A 86 6.22 -10.32 -2.66
N ILE A 87 6.24 -11.65 -2.56
CA ILE A 87 7.31 -12.48 -3.15
C ILE A 87 7.35 -12.30 -4.66
N GLY A 88 6.19 -12.32 -5.33
CA GLY A 88 6.08 -12.10 -6.77
C GLY A 88 6.70 -10.75 -7.18
N ARG A 89 6.36 -9.67 -6.48
CA ARG A 89 6.92 -8.34 -6.71
C ARG A 89 8.43 -8.27 -6.40
N VAL A 90 8.92 -9.00 -5.38
CA VAL A 90 10.37 -9.08 -5.09
C VAL A 90 11.10 -9.80 -6.22
N ILE A 91 10.55 -10.90 -6.73
CA ILE A 91 11.10 -11.62 -7.88
C ILE A 91 11.08 -10.72 -9.12
N HIS A 92 9.96 -10.04 -9.37
CA HIS A 92 9.82 -9.07 -10.46
C HIS A 92 10.90 -8.01 -10.40
N ARG A 93 11.14 -7.46 -9.21
CA ARG A 93 12.23 -6.54 -8.94
C ARG A 93 13.59 -7.18 -9.19
N LEU A 94 13.91 -8.35 -8.64
CA LEU A 94 15.22 -8.97 -8.82
C LEU A 94 15.53 -9.21 -10.31
N LEU A 95 14.52 -9.55 -11.11
CA LEU A 95 14.70 -9.81 -12.53
C LEU A 95 14.81 -8.53 -13.38
N LEU A 96 14.11 -7.46 -13.02
CA LEU A 96 14.05 -6.22 -13.82
C LEU A 96 14.97 -5.10 -13.30
N SER A 97 15.16 -5.01 -11.98
CA SER A 97 15.96 -3.97 -11.29
C SER A 97 17.46 -4.09 -11.52
N ILE A 98 17.97 -5.25 -11.95
CA ILE A 98 19.39 -5.40 -12.30
C ILE A 98 19.74 -4.60 -13.56
N TRP A 99 18.74 -4.28 -14.40
CA TRP A 99 18.95 -3.72 -15.73
C TRP A 99 18.39 -2.30 -15.92
N SER A 100 17.42 -1.85 -15.10
CA SER A 100 16.86 -0.51 -15.21
C SER A 100 17.49 0.50 -14.23
N MET A 101 18.36 1.37 -14.73
CA MET A 101 18.74 2.63 -14.07
C MET A 101 17.55 3.60 -14.11
N LEU A 102 16.62 3.48 -13.17
CA LEU A 102 15.56 4.47 -12.96
C LEU A 102 15.11 4.42 -11.50
N LEU A 103 15.69 5.29 -10.66
CA LEU A 103 15.28 5.51 -9.28
C LEU A 103 13.76 5.68 -9.15
N TYR A 104 13.11 6.30 -10.14
CA TYR A 104 11.67 6.44 -10.24
C TYR A 104 10.92 5.08 -10.21
N TYR A 105 11.37 4.11 -11.01
CA TYR A 105 10.76 2.77 -11.04
C TYR A 105 10.96 2.05 -9.69
N LEU A 106 12.16 2.18 -9.11
CA LEU A 106 12.46 1.62 -7.80
C LEU A 106 11.57 2.19 -6.70
N PHE A 107 11.35 3.51 -6.69
CA PHE A 107 10.50 4.16 -5.71
C PHE A 107 9.03 3.82 -5.91
N SER A 108 8.57 3.69 -7.15
CA SER A 108 7.19 3.29 -7.48
C SER A 108 6.89 1.86 -7.00
N GLU A 109 7.80 0.92 -7.26
CA GLU A 109 7.68 -0.46 -6.78
C GLU A 109 7.80 -0.55 -5.24
N CYS A 110 8.68 0.25 -4.63
CA CYS A 110 8.78 0.34 -3.18
C CYS A 110 7.47 0.85 -2.56
N GLN A 111 6.82 1.82 -3.21
CA GLN A 111 5.51 2.29 -2.81
C GLN A 111 4.45 1.19 -2.89
N ASP A 112 4.42 0.39 -3.98
CA ASP A 112 3.47 -0.74 -4.12
C ASP A 112 3.68 -1.80 -3.03
N MET A 113 4.95 -2.10 -2.70
CA MET A 113 5.29 -2.95 -1.56
C MET A 113 4.77 -2.37 -0.24
N GLY A 114 4.85 -1.05 -0.06
CA GLY A 114 4.26 -0.36 1.09
C GLY A 114 2.75 -0.60 1.19
N CYS A 115 2.02 -0.51 0.08
CA CYS A 115 0.59 -0.80 0.01
C CYS A 115 0.28 -2.25 0.42
N LEU A 116 1.06 -3.23 -0.06
CA LEU A 116 0.91 -4.65 0.30
C LEU A 116 1.23 -4.93 1.77
N LEU A 117 2.27 -4.31 2.31
CA LEU A 117 2.61 -4.45 3.73
C LEU A 117 1.50 -3.87 4.61
N MET A 118 0.88 -2.75 4.21
CA MET A 118 -0.28 -2.21 4.91
C MET A 118 -1.51 -3.10 4.80
N LEU A 119 -1.74 -3.70 3.65
CA LEU A 119 -2.79 -4.69 3.46
C LEU A 119 -2.57 -5.88 4.41
N LEU A 120 -1.35 -6.41 4.49
CA LEU A 120 -1.00 -7.52 5.38
C LEU A 120 -1.19 -7.15 6.85
N ALA A 121 -0.72 -5.97 7.29
CA ALA A 121 -0.96 -5.47 8.65
C ALA A 121 -2.46 -5.36 8.97
N THR A 122 -3.25 -4.84 8.03
CA THR A 122 -4.69 -4.67 8.21
C THR A 122 -5.40 -6.01 8.35
N LYS A 123 -5.06 -6.98 7.49
CA LYS A 123 -5.62 -8.33 7.57
C LYS A 123 -5.20 -9.03 8.88
N ALA A 124 -3.96 -8.88 9.31
CA ALA A 124 -3.49 -9.42 10.59
C ALA A 124 -4.25 -8.80 11.78
N LYS A 125 -4.51 -7.48 11.79
CA LYS A 125 -5.33 -6.82 12.82
C LYS A 125 -6.78 -7.33 12.81
N MET A 126 -7.41 -7.40 11.65
CA MET A 126 -8.78 -7.93 11.50
C MET A 126 -8.90 -9.40 11.95
N HIS A 127 -7.86 -10.21 11.73
CA HIS A 127 -7.82 -11.60 12.22
C HIS A 127 -7.62 -11.69 13.74
N ALA A 128 -6.79 -10.81 14.32
CA ALA A 128 -6.60 -10.73 15.77
C ALA A 128 -7.91 -10.33 16.49
N GLU A 129 -8.67 -9.38 15.94
CA GLU A 129 -10.00 -8.99 16.45
C GLU A 129 -11.01 -10.13 16.43
N LYS A 130 -10.86 -11.09 15.50
CA LYS A 130 -11.69 -12.31 15.41
C LYS A 130 -11.22 -13.43 16.37
N GLY A 131 -10.26 -13.16 17.26
CA GLY A 131 -9.80 -14.10 18.28
C GLY A 131 -8.74 -15.11 17.82
N CYS A 132 -8.17 -14.93 16.62
CA CYS A 132 -7.11 -15.80 16.08
C CYS A 132 -5.78 -15.04 15.95
N PRO A 133 -5.04 -14.80 17.06
CA PRO A 133 -3.73 -14.16 16.96
C PRO A 133 -2.72 -15.13 16.33
N LYS A 134 -2.37 -14.91 15.07
CA LYS A 134 -1.31 -15.66 14.38
C LYS A 134 0.05 -14.96 14.38
N MET A 135 0.07 -13.64 14.49
CA MET A 135 1.28 -12.85 14.28
C MET A 135 1.85 -12.32 15.60
N GLU A 136 3.15 -12.49 15.80
CA GLU A 136 3.85 -11.92 16.95
C GLU A 136 3.80 -10.39 16.93
N VAL A 137 3.56 -9.79 18.11
CA VAL A 137 3.42 -8.34 18.29
C VAL A 137 4.66 -7.57 17.78
N SER A 138 5.85 -8.15 17.95
CA SER A 138 7.11 -7.56 17.46
C SER A 138 7.15 -7.48 15.93
N SER A 139 6.84 -8.58 15.25
CA SER A 139 6.79 -8.66 13.79
C SER A 139 5.77 -7.71 13.20
N TYR A 140 4.62 -7.54 13.86
CA TYR A 140 3.59 -6.59 13.44
C TYR A 140 4.11 -5.13 13.44
N HIS A 141 4.84 -4.73 14.48
CA HIS A 141 5.40 -3.37 14.54
C HIS A 141 6.56 -3.15 13.57
N LEU A 142 7.37 -4.17 13.29
CA LEU A 142 8.37 -4.11 12.22
C LEU A 142 7.73 -3.98 10.84
N LEU A 143 6.63 -4.70 10.62
CA LEU A 143 5.87 -4.62 9.38
C LEU A 143 5.31 -3.22 9.14
N LEU A 144 4.72 -2.60 10.17
CA LEU A 144 4.24 -1.21 10.11
C LEU A 144 5.36 -0.20 9.83
N LEU A 145 6.54 -0.41 10.42
CA LEU A 145 7.71 0.45 10.15
C LEU A 145 8.14 0.32 8.70
N GLY A 146 8.30 -0.91 8.20
CA GLY A 146 8.66 -1.18 6.81
C GLY A 146 7.64 -0.58 5.84
N ALA A 147 6.35 -0.76 6.12
CA ALA A 147 5.28 -0.22 5.30
C ALA A 147 5.32 1.32 5.23
N ARG A 148 5.52 2.01 6.36
CA ARG A 148 5.65 3.48 6.38
C ARG A 148 6.85 3.95 5.55
N LEU A 149 8.01 3.34 5.74
CA LEU A 149 9.22 3.69 4.98
C LEU A 149 9.04 3.47 3.47
N CYS A 150 8.38 2.38 3.09
CA CYS A 150 8.02 2.09 1.70
C CYS A 150 7.04 3.13 1.12
N LEU A 151 5.99 3.50 1.86
CA LEU A 151 5.05 4.53 1.43
C LEU A 151 5.70 5.91 1.30
N CYS A 152 6.73 6.21 2.11
CA CYS A 152 7.48 7.45 2.03
C CYS A 152 8.20 7.65 0.68
N CYS A 153 8.46 6.58 -0.09
CA CYS A 153 9.06 6.69 -1.43
C CYS A 153 8.22 7.55 -2.39
N MET A 154 6.91 7.64 -2.16
CA MET A 154 6.02 8.51 -2.93
C MET A 154 6.43 9.99 -2.84
N PHE A 155 6.86 10.46 -1.67
CA PHE A 155 7.27 11.85 -1.51
C PHE A 155 8.59 12.14 -2.20
N LEU A 156 9.47 11.14 -2.33
CA LEU A 156 10.70 11.27 -3.10
C LEU A 156 10.40 11.46 -4.59
N ILE A 157 9.43 10.69 -5.12
CA ILE A 157 8.94 10.85 -6.50
C ILE A 157 8.39 12.26 -6.72
N TRP A 158 7.54 12.73 -5.81
CA TRP A 158 6.96 14.07 -5.88
C TRP A 158 7.98 15.21 -5.84
N MET A 159 9.06 15.04 -5.07
CA MET A 159 10.15 16.03 -5.04
C MET A 159 10.98 16.02 -6.33
N ASP A 160 11.08 14.88 -7.02
CA ASP A 160 11.78 14.74 -8.31
C ASP A 160 10.98 15.30 -9.49
N GLU A 161 9.64 15.29 -9.40
CA GLU A 161 8.73 15.87 -10.40
C GLU A 161 8.77 17.42 -10.44
N ASP A 162 9.49 18.05 -9.50
CA ASP A 162 9.90 19.47 -9.49
C ASP A 162 8.76 20.48 -9.77
N LEU A 163 7.56 20.18 -9.26
CA LEU A 163 6.35 20.94 -9.57
C LEU A 163 6.38 22.39 -9.11
N ASN A 164 6.61 22.61 -7.81
CA ASN A 164 6.55 23.92 -7.16
C ASN A 164 7.32 23.88 -5.82
N VAL A 165 8.00 24.98 -5.48
CA VAL A 165 8.76 25.09 -4.22
C VAL A 165 7.90 24.80 -2.98
N ILE A 166 6.67 25.33 -2.94
CA ILE A 166 5.73 25.10 -1.83
C ILE A 166 5.35 23.61 -1.73
N PHE A 167 5.12 22.95 -2.88
CA PHE A 167 4.76 21.55 -2.92
C PHE A 167 5.92 20.64 -2.51
N ASN A 168 7.16 20.99 -2.89
CA ASN A 168 8.35 20.27 -2.47
C ASN A 168 8.58 20.39 -0.97
N ILE A 169 8.40 21.59 -0.38
CA ILE A 169 8.47 21.79 1.08
C ILE A 169 7.41 20.95 1.80
N LEU A 170 6.16 20.94 1.29
CA LEU A 170 5.09 20.15 1.86
C LEU A 170 5.38 18.65 1.77
N SER A 171 5.89 18.18 0.64
CA SER A 171 6.29 16.79 0.41
C SER A 171 7.42 16.36 1.35
N LEU A 172 8.44 17.21 1.55
CA LEU A 172 9.52 16.98 2.50
C LEU A 172 8.98 16.89 3.94
N LEU A 173 8.07 17.80 4.33
CA LEU A 173 7.46 17.79 5.65
C LEU A 173 6.67 16.50 5.90
N LEU A 174 5.87 16.06 4.91
CA LEU A 174 5.11 14.81 4.97
C LEU A 174 6.03 13.59 5.02
N PHE A 175 7.11 13.59 4.23
CA PHE A 175 8.12 12.53 4.22
C PHE A 175 8.70 12.30 5.62
N ILE A 176 9.18 13.37 6.25
CA ILE A 176 9.77 13.32 7.60
C ILE A 176 8.71 12.91 8.61
N SER A 177 7.50 13.49 8.54
CA SER A 177 6.44 13.23 9.52
C SER A 177 5.94 11.78 9.47
N ILE A 178 5.70 11.22 8.29
CA ILE A 178 5.25 9.82 8.16
C ILE A 178 6.39 8.85 8.46
N GLY A 179 7.60 9.13 7.99
CA GLY A 179 8.79 8.31 8.23
C GLY A 179 9.08 8.16 9.74
N LEU A 180 9.10 9.28 10.47
CA LEU A 180 9.27 9.27 11.93
C LEU A 180 8.02 8.81 12.69
N GLY A 181 6.85 8.86 12.05
CA GLY A 181 5.56 8.53 12.65
C GLY A 181 5.13 9.57 13.68
N PHE A 182 5.18 10.83 13.26
CA PHE A 182 4.72 11.99 14.02
C PHE A 182 3.34 12.42 13.51
N TYR A 183 2.34 12.48 14.40
CA TYR A 183 0.93 12.69 14.10
C TYR A 183 0.46 11.89 12.88
N CYS A 184 0.81 10.60 12.83
CA CYS A 184 0.71 9.79 11.63
C CYS A 184 -0.71 9.74 11.05
N LYS A 185 -1.73 9.75 11.92
CA LYS A 185 -3.14 9.83 11.51
C LYS A 185 -3.45 11.13 10.76
N VAL A 186 -3.03 12.28 11.29
CA VAL A 186 -3.26 13.60 10.66
C VAL A 186 -2.43 13.72 9.38
N CYS A 187 -1.15 13.33 9.43
CA CYS A 187 -0.28 13.37 8.27
C CYS A 187 -0.79 12.45 7.16
N SER A 188 -1.35 11.29 7.47
CA SER A 188 -1.95 10.41 6.47
C SER A 188 -3.15 11.05 5.77
N TYR A 189 -4.05 11.71 6.52
CA TYR A 189 -5.15 12.47 5.92
C TYR A 189 -4.68 13.65 5.09
N LEU A 190 -3.66 14.36 5.55
CA LEU A 190 -3.05 15.45 4.80
C LEU A 190 -2.44 14.92 3.49
N THR A 191 -1.73 13.79 3.53
CA THR A 191 -1.21 13.11 2.34
C THR A 191 -2.32 12.72 1.37
N LEU A 192 -3.47 12.24 1.84
CA LEU A 192 -4.61 11.94 0.97
C LEU A 192 -5.12 13.18 0.25
N LEU A 193 -5.26 14.32 0.95
CA LEU A 193 -5.67 15.58 0.33
C LEU A 193 -4.66 16.07 -0.71
N VAL A 194 -3.37 15.98 -0.38
CA VAL A 194 -2.28 16.35 -1.30
C VAL A 194 -2.24 15.42 -2.51
N LEU A 195 -2.42 14.11 -2.31
CA LEU A 195 -2.51 13.11 -3.37
C LEU A 195 -3.69 13.40 -4.31
N MET A 196 -4.88 13.69 -3.77
CA MET A 196 -6.04 14.07 -4.57
C MET A 196 -5.79 15.35 -5.35
N TYR A 197 -5.17 16.36 -4.72
CA TYR A 197 -4.79 17.60 -5.41
C TYR A 197 -3.79 17.35 -6.55
N HIS A 198 -2.74 16.59 -6.28
CA HIS A 198 -1.69 16.28 -7.23
C HIS A 198 -2.21 15.49 -8.45
N ASP A 199 -2.80 14.32 -8.21
CA ASP A 199 -3.13 13.37 -9.28
C ASP A 199 -4.40 13.77 -10.06
N ILE A 200 -5.39 14.42 -9.41
CA ILE A 200 -6.66 14.79 -10.05
C ILE A 200 -6.62 16.23 -10.61
N PHE A 201 -6.20 17.20 -9.78
CA PHE A 201 -6.32 18.62 -10.13
C PHE A 201 -5.11 19.16 -10.88
N SER A 202 -3.89 18.80 -10.47
CA SER A 202 -2.65 19.32 -11.09
C SER A 202 -2.37 18.70 -12.47
N ASN A 203 -2.63 17.40 -12.64
CA ASN A 203 -2.47 16.70 -13.93
C ASN A 203 -3.66 16.85 -14.90
N HIS A 204 -4.54 17.84 -14.67
CA HIS A 204 -5.62 18.27 -15.56
C HIS A 204 -6.51 17.15 -16.13
N TRP A 205 -6.94 16.16 -15.32
CA TRP A 205 -7.75 15.00 -15.78
C TRP A 205 -7.16 14.19 -16.96
N SER A 206 -6.02 14.59 -17.51
CA SER A 206 -5.37 13.99 -18.67
C SER A 206 -4.94 12.56 -18.36
N MET A 207 -4.62 12.28 -17.09
CA MET A 207 -4.32 10.94 -16.64
C MET A 207 -5.55 10.01 -16.62
N LEU A 208 -6.76 10.56 -16.46
CA LEU A 208 -8.03 9.82 -16.38
C LEU A 208 -8.73 9.69 -17.74
N PHE A 209 -8.63 10.71 -18.59
CA PHE A 209 -9.35 10.79 -19.87
C PHE A 209 -8.47 11.11 -21.08
N GLY A 210 -7.17 11.36 -20.89
CA GLY A 210 -6.25 11.77 -21.97
C GLY A 210 -5.55 10.62 -22.68
N TRP A 211 -5.71 9.37 -22.21
CA TRP A 211 -5.15 8.20 -22.88
C TRP A 211 -6.16 7.61 -23.87
N ASN A 212 -5.71 7.33 -25.09
CA ASN A 212 -6.52 6.61 -26.09
C ASN A 212 -6.83 5.16 -25.67
N ASP A 213 -6.06 4.61 -24.72
CA ASP A 213 -6.29 3.28 -24.15
C ASP A 213 -7.06 3.40 -22.82
N TYR A 214 -8.34 2.99 -22.87
CA TYR A 214 -9.22 2.94 -21.71
C TYR A 214 -8.74 1.98 -20.61
N PHE A 215 -8.04 0.89 -20.98
CA PHE A 215 -7.53 -0.05 -19.98
C PHE A 215 -6.35 0.55 -19.20
N LEU A 216 -5.53 1.35 -19.87
CA LEU A 216 -4.43 2.06 -19.23
C LEU A 216 -4.94 3.11 -18.23
N SER A 217 -5.95 3.91 -18.60
CA SER A 217 -6.54 4.89 -17.68
C SER A 217 -7.21 4.23 -16.48
N MET A 218 -7.92 3.12 -16.69
CA MET A 218 -8.51 2.33 -15.60
C MET A 218 -7.44 1.73 -14.67
N ASN A 219 -6.28 1.32 -15.21
CA ASN A 219 -5.19 0.82 -14.38
C ASN A 219 -4.57 1.93 -13.50
N TYR A 220 -4.33 3.12 -14.07
CA TYR A 220 -3.87 4.28 -13.28
C TYR A 220 -4.86 4.68 -12.19
N PHE A 221 -6.17 4.63 -12.48
CA PHE A 221 -7.20 4.86 -11.48
C PHE A 221 -7.14 3.82 -10.35
N ALA A 222 -6.97 2.54 -10.68
CA ALA A 222 -6.84 1.49 -9.67
C ALA A 222 -5.59 1.66 -8.80
N MET A 223 -4.45 2.05 -9.38
CA MET A 223 -3.23 2.40 -8.63
C MET A 223 -3.49 3.57 -7.68
N PHE A 224 -4.17 4.63 -8.15
CA PHE A 224 -4.53 5.78 -7.32
C PHE A 224 -5.41 5.37 -6.12
N PHE A 225 -6.44 4.56 -6.35
CA PHE A 225 -7.27 4.02 -5.27
C PHE A 225 -6.48 3.12 -4.32
N GLY A 226 -5.54 2.33 -4.84
CA GLY A 226 -4.63 1.52 -4.02
C GLY A 226 -3.81 2.37 -3.04
N LYS A 227 -3.25 3.49 -3.52
CA LYS A 227 -2.53 4.46 -2.68
C LYS A 227 -3.45 5.06 -1.61
N ILE A 228 -4.67 5.46 -1.99
CA ILE A 228 -5.66 5.98 -1.03
C ILE A 228 -5.96 4.92 0.04
N GLY A 229 -6.20 3.68 -0.36
CA GLY A 229 -6.45 2.57 0.54
C GLY A 229 -5.32 2.37 1.54
N ALA A 230 -4.06 2.44 1.09
CA ALA A 230 -2.88 2.26 1.94
C ALA A 230 -2.73 3.38 3.00
N PHE A 231 -2.92 4.64 2.63
CA PHE A 231 -2.88 5.76 3.58
C PHE A 231 -4.08 5.76 4.54
N LEU A 232 -5.27 5.40 4.07
CA LEU A 232 -6.41 5.19 4.95
C LEU A 232 -6.13 4.07 5.96
N MET A 233 -5.56 2.94 5.53
CA MET A 233 -5.12 1.86 6.42
C MET A 233 -4.06 2.36 7.42
N LEU A 234 -3.11 3.21 7.00
CA LEU A 234 -2.14 3.84 7.90
C LEU A 234 -2.80 4.69 8.98
N SER A 235 -3.85 5.43 8.63
CA SER A 235 -4.58 6.26 9.57
C SER A 235 -5.33 5.45 10.65
N GLU A 236 -5.71 4.21 10.33
CA GLU A 236 -6.44 3.29 11.22
C GLU A 236 -5.53 2.35 12.03
N LEU A 237 -4.39 1.94 11.44
CA LEU A 237 -3.41 1.09 12.11
C LEU A 237 -2.50 1.89 13.05
N GLY A 238 -2.30 3.17 12.75
CA GLY A 238 -1.41 4.06 13.49
C GLY A 238 0.06 3.84 13.15
N ALA A 239 0.94 4.56 13.87
CA ALA A 239 2.36 4.63 13.56
C ALA A 239 3.17 3.41 14.06
N GLY A 240 2.60 2.59 14.95
CA GLY A 240 3.29 1.44 15.55
C GLY A 240 4.29 1.83 16.66
N LYS A 241 4.91 0.83 17.30
CA LYS A 241 5.78 1.03 18.49
C LYS A 241 7.04 1.86 18.21
N TRP A 242 7.60 1.74 17.01
CA TRP A 242 8.82 2.44 16.59
C TRP A 242 8.48 3.79 15.94
N SER A 243 7.69 4.61 16.63
CA SER A 243 7.26 5.93 16.15
C SER A 243 7.34 6.97 17.26
N MET A 244 7.47 8.25 16.86
CA MET A 244 7.38 9.35 17.80
C MET A 244 6.01 9.43 18.48
N ASP A 245 4.93 9.08 17.78
CA ASP A 245 3.59 9.00 18.38
C ASP A 245 3.54 7.99 19.53
N SER A 246 4.26 6.86 19.43
CA SER A 246 4.37 5.89 20.52
C SER A 246 5.19 6.43 21.69
N TYR A 247 6.29 7.14 21.42
CA TYR A 247 7.10 7.76 22.47
C TYR A 247 6.34 8.84 23.23
N LEU A 248 5.46 9.58 22.55
CA LEU A 248 4.60 10.61 23.13
C LEU A 248 3.31 10.05 23.78
N GLY A 249 3.10 8.73 23.74
CA GLY A 249 1.90 8.09 24.29
C GLY A 249 0.60 8.42 23.52
N LEU A 250 0.72 8.82 22.25
CA LEU A 250 -0.40 9.17 21.36
C LEU A 250 -0.90 7.97 20.54
N ASN A 251 -0.30 6.78 20.72
CA ASN A 251 -0.58 5.62 19.91
C ASN A 251 -1.84 4.86 20.40
N ASP A 252 -2.86 4.78 19.55
CA ASP A 252 -4.15 4.16 19.88
C ASP A 252 -4.03 2.64 20.13
N TYR A 253 -3.01 1.97 19.56
CA TYR A 253 -2.81 0.53 19.68
C TYR A 253 -2.59 0.04 21.13
N GLU A 254 -1.82 0.76 21.95
CA GLU A 254 -1.62 0.41 23.37
C GLU A 254 -2.90 0.61 24.20
N ARG A 255 -3.80 1.49 23.73
CA ARG A 255 -5.05 1.81 24.42
C ARG A 255 -6.13 0.80 24.12
N ASP A 256 -6.21 0.30 22.88
CA ASP A 256 -7.16 -0.75 22.47
C ASP A 256 -6.85 -2.11 23.11
N GLN A 257 -5.57 -2.47 23.25
CA GLN A 257 -5.19 -3.66 24.02
C GLN A 257 -5.58 -3.53 25.51
N LYS A 258 -5.32 -2.38 26.14
CA LYS A 258 -5.71 -2.14 27.55
C LYS A 258 -7.24 -2.12 27.74
N GLY A 259 -8.01 -1.70 26.73
CA GLY A 259 -9.47 -1.78 26.71
C GLY A 259 -9.99 -3.22 26.60
N GLY A 260 -9.45 -4.00 25.66
CA GLY A 260 -9.85 -5.40 25.46
C GLY A 260 -9.55 -6.31 26.67
N TYR A 261 -8.38 -6.13 27.31
CA TYR A 261 -8.05 -6.86 28.55
C TYR A 261 -8.99 -6.52 29.72
N LYS A 262 -9.56 -5.30 29.74
CA LYS A 262 -10.49 -4.87 30.78
C LYS A 262 -11.86 -5.54 30.61
N ILE A 263 -12.34 -5.62 29.37
CA ILE A 263 -13.63 -6.26 29.03
C ILE A 263 -13.58 -7.78 29.27
N ILE A 264 -12.46 -8.42 28.93
CA ILE A 264 -12.27 -9.86 29.17
C ILE A 264 -12.17 -10.17 30.67
N LYS A 265 -11.53 -9.30 31.46
CA LYS A 265 -11.51 -9.47 32.92
C LYS A 265 -12.90 -9.28 33.54
N GLU A 266 -13.68 -8.31 33.09
CA GLU A 266 -15.05 -8.10 33.60
C GLU A 266 -15.99 -9.26 33.24
N GLN A 267 -15.87 -9.85 32.05
CA GLN A 267 -16.63 -11.05 31.67
C GLN A 267 -16.17 -12.34 32.36
N ALA A 268 -14.92 -12.43 32.80
CA ALA A 268 -14.42 -13.59 33.55
C ALA A 268 -14.74 -13.50 35.06
N THR A 269 -15.19 -12.35 35.55
CA THR A 269 -15.55 -12.11 36.96
C THR A 269 -17.05 -12.00 37.22
N ALA A 270 -17.90 -12.16 36.19
CA ALA A 270 -19.36 -12.21 36.29
C ALA A 270 -19.85 -13.67 36.18
#